data_AF-A0A2K4WRB7-F1
#
_entry.id   AF-A0A2K4WRB7-F1
#
_cell.length_a   1.000
_cell.length_b   1.000
_cell.length_c   1.000
_cell.angle_alpha   90.00
_cell.angle_beta   90.00
_cell.angle_gamma   90.00
#
_symmetry.space_group_name_H-M   'P 1'
#
loop_
_entity.id
_entity.type
_entity.pdbx_description
1 polymer ?
#
loop_
_entity_poly.entity_id
_entity_poly.type
_entity_poly.pdbx_seq_one_letter_code
_entity_poly.pdbx_strand_id
1 'polypeptide(L)'
;MRVISSGIEALVTARQLDEKIASKKIPVLANSSSHTNFLDPSVTISGGAILKQRIFGLTDPKFPAPMLGKAECGTSMPETSFLTRDDRRLLGEVYEWARDQGADLFYVDDLAFGLASYREKDDGRIWSRHNEGKTYDMEGHKVFYSFTDTNAATAKRIIEGSALTTTRLD
;
A
#
# COMPACT_ATOMS: atom_id res chain seq x y z
N MET A 1 -17.90 -35.86 -3.70
CA MET A 1 -17.84 -34.38 -3.70
C MET A 1 -18.77 -33.89 -2.59
N ARG A 2 -18.26 -33.27 -1.52
CA ARG A 2 -19.08 -32.69 -0.45
C ARG A 2 -18.80 -31.18 -0.44
N VAL A 3 -19.84 -30.40 -0.61
CA VAL A 3 -19.81 -28.93 -0.54
C VAL A 3 -20.28 -28.54 0.85
N ILE A 4 -19.46 -27.80 1.59
CA ILE A 4 -19.79 -27.21 2.88
C ILE A 4 -19.87 -25.70 2.68
N SER A 5 -21.08 -25.16 2.70
CA SER A 5 -21.38 -23.73 2.71
C SER A 5 -21.33 -23.23 4.15
N SER A 6 -20.39 -22.33 4.46
CA SER A 6 -20.27 -21.74 5.81
C SER A 6 -19.58 -20.37 5.74
N GLY A 7 -20.19 -19.41 5.03
CA GLY A 7 -19.61 -18.07 4.84
C GLY A 7 -20.42 -16.91 5.40
N ILE A 8 -21.73 -17.07 5.61
CA ILE A 8 -22.61 -15.91 5.77
C ILE A 8 -23.09 -15.76 7.22
N GLU A 9 -23.41 -16.87 7.91
CA GLU A 9 -23.93 -16.83 9.29
C GLU A 9 -22.85 -16.43 10.32
N ALA A 10 -21.58 -16.76 10.06
CA ALA A 10 -20.46 -16.35 10.92
C ALA A 10 -20.20 -14.83 10.88
N LEU A 11 -20.46 -14.19 9.74
CA LEU A 11 -20.25 -12.74 9.57
C LEU A 11 -21.35 -11.91 10.24
N VAL A 12 -22.59 -12.41 10.29
CA VAL A 12 -23.70 -11.71 10.97
C VAL A 12 -23.53 -11.73 12.49
N THR A 13 -23.02 -12.84 13.03
CA THR A 13 -22.83 -13.01 14.49
C THR A 13 -21.68 -12.13 15.03
N ALA A 14 -20.61 -11.94 14.26
CA ALA A 14 -19.50 -11.06 14.64
C ALA A 14 -19.92 -9.58 14.72
N ARG A 15 -20.77 -9.13 13.78
CA ARG A 15 -21.22 -7.73 13.70
C ARG A 15 -22.13 -7.32 14.86
N GLN A 16 -22.92 -8.26 15.40
CA GLN A 16 -23.79 -8.00 16.55
C GLN A 16 -23.04 -7.92 17.89
N LEU A 17 -21.83 -8.48 17.98
CA LEU A 17 -21.03 -8.41 19.21
C LEU A 17 -20.37 -7.02 19.37
N ASP A 18 -19.93 -6.40 18.28
CA ASP A 18 -19.30 -5.08 18.27
C ASP A 18 -20.28 -3.94 18.62
N GLU A 19 -21.52 -4.01 18.15
CA GLU A 19 -22.55 -3.01 18.50
C GLU A 19 -22.89 -3.03 20.00
N LYS A 20 -22.72 -4.18 20.67
CA LYS A 20 -22.99 -4.33 22.10
C LYS A 20 -21.87 -3.76 22.97
N ILE A 21 -20.65 -3.67 22.45
CA ILE A 21 -19.48 -3.11 23.15
C ILE A 21 -19.47 -1.57 23.02
N ALA A 22 -19.98 -1.02 21.92
CA ALA A 22 -20.05 0.43 21.68
C ALA A 22 -21.05 1.20 22.59
N SER A 23 -21.92 0.51 23.33
CA SER A 23 -22.98 1.14 24.16
C SER A 23 -22.64 1.37 25.63
N LYS A 24 -21.41 1.10 26.09
CA LYS A 24 -21.04 1.27 27.51
C LYS A 24 -20.44 2.66 27.78
N LYS A 25 -21.31 3.61 28.16
CA LYS A 25 -20.96 4.95 28.66
C LYS A 25 -19.99 4.87 29.85
N ILE A 26 -18.89 5.61 29.80
CA ILE A 26 -17.99 5.90 30.93
C ILE A 26 -17.99 7.42 31.15
N PRO A 27 -18.08 7.93 32.40
CA PRO A 27 -18.44 9.31 32.69
C PRO A 27 -17.27 10.29 32.52
N VAL A 28 -17.63 11.51 32.15
CA VAL A 28 -16.80 12.71 32.09
C VAL A 28 -16.35 13.11 33.49
N LEU A 29 -15.04 13.31 33.68
CA LEU A 29 -14.49 14.07 34.80
C LEU A 29 -13.77 15.30 34.23
N ALA A 30 -14.36 16.47 34.47
CA ALA A 30 -13.74 17.76 34.20
C ALA A 30 -12.58 17.98 35.17
N ASN A 31 -11.44 18.47 34.68
CA ASN A 31 -10.50 19.24 35.48
C ASN A 31 -9.90 20.36 34.62
N SER A 32 -10.21 21.58 35.04
CA SER A 32 -9.65 22.85 34.60
C SER A 32 -8.26 23.07 35.20
N SER A 33 -7.30 23.59 34.42
CA SER A 33 -6.35 24.67 34.80
C SER A 33 -5.34 25.02 33.68
N SER A 34 -5.59 26.17 33.06
CA SER A 34 -4.70 27.31 32.76
C SER A 34 -3.22 27.16 32.30
N HIS A 35 -2.93 27.92 31.22
CA HIS A 35 -1.66 28.55 30.76
C HIS A 35 -0.57 27.61 30.21
N THR A 36 -0.13 27.76 28.96
CA THR A 36 0.61 28.93 28.46
C THR A 36 0.63 28.92 26.91
N ASN A 37 0.35 30.06 26.28
CA ASN A 37 0.59 30.26 24.84
C ASN A 37 2.10 30.45 24.63
N PHE A 38 2.84 29.36 24.51
CA PHE A 38 4.09 29.39 23.77
C PHE A 38 3.70 29.39 22.30
N LEU A 39 3.88 30.53 21.62
CA LEU A 39 4.06 30.54 20.17
C LEU A 39 5.43 29.91 19.90
N ASP A 40 5.52 28.59 20.08
CA ASP A 40 6.56 27.82 19.44
C ASP A 40 6.37 28.03 17.93
N PRO A 41 7.42 28.37 17.18
CA PRO A 41 7.33 28.29 15.74
C PRO A 41 6.96 26.84 15.42
N SER A 42 5.71 26.63 14.98
CA SER A 42 5.22 25.31 14.63
C SER A 42 6.13 24.76 13.53
N VAL A 43 7.08 23.90 13.92
CA VAL A 43 7.91 23.17 12.96
C VAL A 43 6.97 22.18 12.31
N THR A 44 6.46 22.57 11.14
CA THR A 44 5.61 21.70 10.34
C THR A 44 6.51 20.70 9.63
N ILE A 45 6.42 19.43 10.01
CA ILE A 45 7.15 18.32 9.38
C ILE A 45 6.66 18.18 7.94
N SER A 46 7.53 18.23 6.92
CA SER A 46 7.07 18.04 5.54
C SER A 46 6.55 16.61 5.31
N GLY A 47 5.65 16.44 4.35
CA GLY A 47 5.10 15.12 4.00
C GLY A 47 6.17 14.19 3.45
N GLY A 48 7.19 14.74 2.79
CA GLY A 48 8.39 13.98 2.41
C GLY A 48 9.18 13.46 3.62
N ALA A 49 9.22 14.20 4.73
CA ALA A 49 9.82 13.72 5.98
C ALA A 49 8.94 12.66 6.66
N ILE A 50 7.62 12.82 6.63
CA ILE A 50 6.66 11.81 7.11
C ILE A 50 6.83 10.50 6.31
N LEU A 51 6.89 10.57 4.98
CA LEU A 51 7.15 9.44 4.10
C LEU A 51 8.45 8.71 4.47
N LYS A 52 9.57 9.44 4.60
CA LYS A 52 10.86 8.87 4.97
C LYS A 52 10.80 8.12 6.31
N GLN A 53 10.16 8.71 7.31
CA GLN A 53 10.04 8.11 8.63
C GLN A 53 9.16 6.86 8.60
N ARG A 54 7.97 6.94 8.00
CA ARG A 54 6.96 5.87 8.08
C ARG A 54 7.26 4.70 7.17
N ILE A 55 7.70 4.97 5.94
CA ILE A 55 7.89 3.95 4.90
C ILE A 55 9.29 3.37 4.88
N PHE A 56 10.29 4.18 5.20
CA PHE A 56 11.70 3.77 5.15
C PHE A 56 12.34 3.64 6.54
N GLY A 57 11.66 4.04 7.62
CA GLY A 57 12.25 4.06 8.96
C GLY A 57 13.38 5.09 9.11
N LEU A 58 13.47 6.07 8.21
CA LEU A 58 14.57 7.05 8.16
C LEU A 58 14.15 8.38 8.77
N THR A 59 14.82 8.77 9.84
CA THR A 59 14.60 10.05 10.54
C THR A 59 15.70 11.07 10.28
N ASP A 60 16.93 10.64 9.99
CA ASP A 60 18.03 11.54 9.66
C ASP A 60 17.96 11.92 8.16
N PRO A 61 17.82 13.23 7.84
CA PRO A 61 17.67 13.70 6.47
C PRO A 61 18.90 13.41 5.58
N LYS A 62 20.07 13.16 6.16
CA LYS A 62 21.32 12.85 5.42
C LYS A 62 21.28 11.50 4.73
N PHE A 63 20.48 10.55 5.23
CA PHE A 63 20.34 9.25 4.59
C PHE A 63 19.30 9.30 3.48
N PRO A 64 19.69 9.01 2.23
CA PRO A 64 18.72 8.85 1.15
C PRO A 64 17.95 7.54 1.38
N ALA A 65 16.64 7.58 1.11
CA ALA A 65 15.84 6.37 1.03
C ALA A 65 16.29 5.53 -0.19
N PRO A 66 16.54 4.21 -0.03
CA PRO A 66 16.95 3.34 -1.14
C PRO A 66 16.00 3.47 -2.32
N MET A 67 16.52 3.45 -3.55
CA MET A 67 15.72 3.52 -4.77
C MET A 67 16.25 2.51 -5.79
N LEU A 68 15.49 1.44 -6.03
CA LEU A 68 15.82 0.37 -6.96
C LEU A 68 15.14 0.63 -8.32
N GLY A 69 15.73 0.06 -9.37
CA GLY A 69 15.21 0.15 -10.73
C GLY A 69 14.45 -1.11 -11.14
N LYS A 70 14.09 -1.15 -12.42
CA LYS A 70 13.39 -2.29 -13.01
C LYS A 70 14.23 -3.57 -13.08
N ALA A 71 15.55 -3.43 -13.15
CA ALA A 71 16.46 -4.58 -13.22
C ALA A 71 16.40 -5.44 -11.96
N GLU A 72 16.01 -4.85 -10.84
CA GLU A 72 15.89 -5.51 -9.55
C GLU A 72 14.47 -6.01 -9.26
N CYS A 73 13.49 -5.79 -10.16
CA CYS A 73 12.11 -6.25 -9.94
C CYS A 73 12.04 -7.76 -9.68
N GLY A 74 11.15 -8.15 -8.77
CA GLY A 74 10.98 -9.53 -8.33
C GLY A 74 12.09 -10.09 -7.43
N THR A 75 13.20 -9.38 -7.16
CA THR A 75 14.41 -9.95 -6.49
C THR A 75 14.31 -10.15 -4.98
N SER A 76 13.09 -10.15 -4.42
CA SER A 76 12.82 -10.24 -2.98
C SER A 76 13.48 -9.12 -2.16
N MET A 77 13.78 -7.99 -2.81
CA MET A 77 14.24 -6.77 -2.15
C MET A 77 13.07 -6.04 -1.49
N PRO A 78 13.31 -5.16 -0.49
CA PRO A 78 12.22 -4.42 0.14
C PRO A 78 11.44 -3.61 -0.89
N GLU A 79 10.13 -3.88 -1.01
CA GLU A 79 9.28 -3.32 -2.06
C GLU A 79 9.25 -1.78 -2.05
N THR A 80 9.34 -1.16 -0.87
CA THR A 80 9.36 0.30 -0.70
C THR A 80 10.52 0.97 -1.44
N SER A 81 11.60 0.22 -1.70
CA SER A 81 12.73 0.69 -2.49
C SER A 81 12.37 0.91 -3.97
N PHE A 82 11.29 0.32 -4.48
CA PHE A 82 10.84 0.48 -5.87
C PHE A 82 9.95 1.71 -6.08
N LEU A 83 9.60 2.43 -5.02
CA LEU A 83 8.93 3.73 -5.16
C LEU A 83 9.81 4.67 -5.98
N THR A 84 9.30 5.12 -7.12
CA THR A 84 10.02 6.04 -8.01
C THR A 84 10.13 7.42 -7.39
N ARG A 85 10.89 8.31 -8.03
CA ARG A 85 10.97 9.71 -7.59
C ARG A 85 9.59 10.40 -7.61
N ASP A 86 8.79 10.11 -8.63
CA ASP A 86 7.49 10.74 -8.81
C ASP A 86 6.46 10.16 -7.84
N ASP A 87 6.51 8.85 -7.56
CA ASP A 87 5.71 8.21 -6.52
C ASP A 87 6.01 8.85 -5.14
N ARG A 88 7.28 9.04 -4.80
CA ARG A 88 7.68 9.66 -3.52
C ARG A 88 7.23 11.11 -3.42
N ARG A 89 7.26 11.86 -4.52
CA ARG A 89 6.75 13.23 -4.57
C ARG A 89 5.25 13.24 -4.34
N LEU A 90 4.50 12.40 -5.05
CA LEU A 90 3.05 12.27 -4.87
C LEU A 90 2.70 11.88 -3.44
N LEU A 91 3.35 10.84 -2.89
CA LEU A 91 3.11 10.39 -1.52
C LEU A 91 3.43 11.48 -0.49
N GLY A 92 4.49 12.27 -0.70
CA GLY A 92 4.79 13.42 0.13
C GLY A 92 3.65 14.44 0.16
N GLU A 93 3.10 14.79 -1.01
CA GLU A 93 1.92 15.68 -1.11
C GLU A 93 0.68 15.08 -0.42
N VAL A 94 0.46 13.76 -0.57
CA VAL A 94 -0.68 13.06 0.05
C VAL A 94 -0.54 12.99 1.57
N TYR A 95 0.66 12.77 2.12
CA TYR A 95 0.90 12.80 3.56
C TYR A 95 0.64 14.19 4.16
N GLU A 96 1.06 15.26 3.48
CA GLU A 96 0.76 16.64 3.89
C GLU A 96 -0.74 16.87 3.90
N TRP A 97 -1.42 16.54 2.80
CA TRP A 97 -2.86 16.71 2.71
C TRP A 97 -3.61 15.90 3.78
N ALA A 98 -3.28 14.61 3.96
CA ALA A 98 -3.94 13.74 4.92
C ALA A 98 -3.75 14.25 6.36
N ARG A 99 -2.54 14.67 6.73
CA ARG A 99 -2.27 15.29 8.03
C ARG A 99 -3.11 16.55 8.22
N ASP A 100 -3.16 17.42 7.22
CA ASP A 100 -3.87 18.70 7.31
C ASP A 100 -5.39 18.50 7.41
N GLN A 101 -5.92 17.41 6.85
CA GLN A 101 -7.32 16.99 7.03
C GLN A 101 -7.58 16.25 8.35
N GLY A 102 -6.54 15.94 9.14
CA GLY A 102 -6.66 15.10 10.34
C GLY A 102 -7.02 13.64 10.02
N ALA A 103 -6.74 13.18 8.80
CA ALA A 103 -6.95 11.80 8.39
C ALA A 103 -5.91 10.87 9.03
N ASP A 104 -6.28 9.60 9.21
CA ASP A 104 -5.32 8.59 9.63
C ASP A 104 -4.27 8.36 8.54
N LEU A 105 -3.00 8.55 8.91
CA LEU A 105 -1.88 8.40 7.99
C LEU A 105 -1.63 6.94 7.59
N PHE A 106 -2.21 5.96 8.30
CA PHE A 106 -2.17 4.55 7.87
C PHE A 106 -2.77 4.33 6.48
N TYR A 107 -3.78 5.12 6.08
CA TYR A 107 -4.30 5.03 4.70
C TYR A 107 -3.26 5.45 3.65
N VAL A 108 -2.38 6.37 3.98
CA VAL A 108 -1.29 6.79 3.08
C VAL A 108 -0.17 5.75 3.11
N ASP A 109 0.06 5.08 4.25
CA ASP A 109 0.98 3.96 4.33
C ASP A 109 0.52 2.81 3.42
N ASP A 110 -0.75 2.42 3.50
CA ASP A 110 -1.34 1.38 2.64
C ASP A 110 -1.19 1.73 1.15
N LEU A 111 -1.42 2.99 0.79
CA LEU A 111 -1.19 3.47 -0.58
C LEU A 111 0.29 3.33 -0.98
N ALA A 112 1.21 3.72 -0.10
CA ALA A 112 2.64 3.63 -0.36
C ALA A 112 3.10 2.18 -0.55
N PHE A 113 2.67 1.25 0.31
CA PHE A 113 2.99 -0.18 0.18
C PHE A 113 2.34 -0.79 -1.07
N GLY A 114 1.08 -0.45 -1.37
CA GLY A 114 0.42 -0.91 -2.59
C GLY A 114 1.16 -0.46 -3.86
N LEU A 115 1.56 0.81 -3.92
CA LEU A 115 2.29 1.38 -5.05
C LEU A 115 3.70 0.78 -5.16
N ALA A 116 4.41 0.63 -4.04
CA ALA A 116 5.69 -0.03 -3.96
C ALA A 116 5.63 -1.47 -4.50
N SER A 117 4.63 -2.23 -4.08
CA SER A 117 4.41 -3.60 -4.52
C SER A 117 4.08 -3.70 -6.00
N TYR A 118 3.35 -2.71 -6.55
CA TYR A 118 3.07 -2.60 -7.97
C TYR A 118 4.34 -2.34 -8.78
N ARG A 119 5.19 -1.40 -8.34
CA ARG A 119 6.47 -1.09 -9.00
C ARG A 119 7.47 -2.24 -8.93
N GLU A 120 7.57 -2.92 -7.77
CA GLU A 120 8.41 -4.11 -7.57
C GLU A 120 8.08 -5.25 -8.55
N LYS A 121 6.82 -5.29 -9.00
CA LYS A 121 6.29 -6.24 -9.98
C LYS A 121 6.41 -5.77 -11.43
N ASP A 122 7.38 -4.89 -11.73
CA ASP A 122 7.54 -4.24 -13.03
C ASP A 122 6.22 -3.63 -13.55
N ASP A 123 5.65 -2.74 -12.74
CA ASP A 123 4.36 -2.10 -13.01
C ASP A 123 3.24 -3.12 -13.27
N GLY A 124 3.24 -4.19 -12.45
CA GLY A 124 2.27 -5.28 -12.54
C GLY A 124 2.50 -6.32 -13.65
N ARG A 125 3.59 -6.23 -14.43
CA ARG A 125 3.93 -7.24 -15.45
C ARG A 125 4.39 -8.57 -14.87
N ILE A 126 4.86 -8.57 -13.63
CA ILE A 126 5.35 -9.74 -12.91
C ILE A 126 4.35 -10.08 -11.80
N TRP A 127 3.55 -11.13 -11.97
CA TRP A 127 2.74 -11.65 -10.86
C TRP A 127 3.51 -12.65 -10.00
N SER A 128 4.29 -13.52 -10.64
CA SER A 128 5.17 -14.47 -9.97
C SER A 128 6.22 -14.98 -10.96
N ARG A 129 7.37 -15.44 -10.44
CA ARG A 129 8.51 -15.96 -11.20
C ARG A 129 8.27 -17.34 -11.84
N HIS A 130 7.01 -17.74 -12.03
CA HIS A 130 6.66 -19.08 -12.49
C HIS A 130 7.27 -19.43 -13.86
N ASN A 131 7.57 -18.42 -14.69
CA ASN A 131 8.13 -18.60 -16.03
C ASN A 131 9.66 -18.45 -16.13
N GLU A 132 10.37 -18.32 -15.01
CA GLU A 132 11.84 -18.32 -15.00
C GLU A 132 12.44 -19.72 -15.15
N GLY A 133 11.58 -20.72 -15.35
CA GLY A 133 11.98 -22.10 -15.51
C GLY A 133 12.52 -22.74 -14.23
N LYS A 134 12.03 -22.30 -13.08
CA LYS A 134 12.31 -22.88 -11.76
C LYS A 134 11.07 -23.49 -11.12
N THR A 135 9.94 -23.52 -11.83
CA THR A 135 8.68 -24.08 -11.35
C THR A 135 8.47 -25.46 -11.94
N TYR A 136 8.08 -26.40 -11.09
CA TYR A 136 7.87 -27.79 -11.43
C TYR A 136 6.50 -28.27 -10.91
N ASP A 137 5.86 -29.20 -11.62
CA ASP A 137 4.68 -29.91 -11.12
C ASP A 137 5.07 -30.97 -10.07
N MET A 138 4.09 -31.69 -9.53
CA MET A 138 4.34 -32.71 -8.50
C MET A 138 5.10 -33.92 -9.05
N GLU A 139 5.08 -34.10 -10.35
CA GLU A 139 5.77 -35.14 -11.11
C GLU A 139 7.20 -34.74 -11.52
N GLY A 140 7.59 -33.48 -11.27
CA GLY A 140 8.93 -32.95 -11.56
C GLY A 140 9.12 -32.40 -12.98
N HIS A 141 8.05 -32.19 -13.75
CA HIS A 141 8.12 -31.53 -15.05
C HIS A 141 8.13 -30.01 -14.90
N LYS A 142 8.89 -29.35 -15.77
CA LYS A 142 8.99 -27.90 -15.81
C LYS A 142 7.68 -27.27 -16.30
N VAL A 143 7.13 -26.34 -15.53
CA VAL A 143 5.85 -25.67 -15.86
C VAL A 143 6.11 -24.24 -16.34
N PHE A 144 5.37 -23.85 -17.37
CA PHE A 144 5.28 -22.47 -17.84
C PHE A 144 3.81 -22.09 -17.97
N TYR A 145 3.50 -20.86 -17.60
CA TYR A 145 2.17 -20.26 -17.68
C TYR A 145 2.14 -19.25 -18.82
N SER A 146 1.08 -19.25 -19.60
CA SER A 146 0.82 -18.22 -20.59
C SER A 146 -0.65 -17.86 -20.56
N PHE A 147 -0.96 -16.64 -20.99
CA PHE A 147 -2.34 -16.30 -21.26
C PHE A 147 -2.84 -17.12 -22.46
N THR A 148 -4.09 -17.54 -22.41
CA THR A 148 -4.80 -17.98 -23.62
C THR A 148 -4.89 -16.81 -24.60
N ASP A 149 -5.06 -17.07 -25.90
CA ASP A 149 -5.15 -16.03 -26.93
C ASP A 149 -6.20 -14.96 -26.60
N THR A 150 -7.35 -15.39 -26.05
CA THR A 150 -8.42 -14.48 -25.63
C THR A 150 -7.99 -13.57 -24.46
N ASN A 151 -7.31 -14.13 -23.46
CA ASN A 151 -6.84 -13.35 -22.32
C ASN A 151 -5.68 -12.43 -22.72
N ALA A 152 -4.78 -12.88 -23.60
CA ALA A 152 -3.70 -12.07 -24.14
C ALA A 152 -4.25 -10.87 -24.94
N ALA A 153 -5.26 -11.08 -25.79
CA ALA A 153 -5.92 -10.01 -26.53
C ALA A 153 -6.62 -8.99 -25.60
N THR A 154 -7.21 -9.48 -24.50
CA THR A 154 -7.85 -8.62 -23.49
C THR A 154 -6.81 -7.78 -22.74
N ALA A 155 -5.73 -8.41 -22.26
CA ALA A 155 -4.63 -7.72 -21.57
C ALA A 155 -3.98 -6.67 -22.49
N LYS A 156 -3.74 -7.00 -23.76
CA LYS A 156 -3.22 -6.08 -24.76
C LYS A 156 -4.12 -4.84 -24.92
N ARG A 157 -5.44 -5.03 -25.03
CA ARG A 157 -6.40 -3.93 -25.14
C ARG A 157 -6.39 -3.02 -23.91
N ILE A 158 -6.20 -3.57 -22.72
CA ILE A 158 -6.12 -2.79 -21.48
C ILE A 158 -4.84 -1.95 -21.48
N ILE A 159 -3.69 -2.56 -21.79
CA ILE A 159 -2.38 -1.88 -21.81
C ILE A 159 -2.31 -0.80 -22.88
N GLU A 160 -2.87 -1.05 -24.06
CA GLU A 160 -2.90 -0.11 -25.19
C GLU A 160 -4.05 0.92 -25.07
N GLY A 161 -4.93 0.76 -24.08
CA GLY A 161 -6.08 1.63 -23.86
C GLY A 161 -5.67 2.97 -23.24
N SER A 162 -6.26 4.06 -23.72
CA SER A 162 -5.99 5.42 -23.22
C SER A 162 -6.62 5.75 -21.86
N ALA A 163 -7.41 4.83 -21.29
CA ALA A 163 -8.08 5.05 -20.00
C ALA A 163 -7.07 5.12 -18.84
N LEU A 164 -5.95 4.41 -18.95
CA LEU A 164 -4.90 4.38 -17.93
C LEU A 164 -4.00 5.62 -18.00
N THR A 165 -3.78 6.25 -19.15
CA THR A 165 -2.82 7.37 -19.27
C THR A 165 -3.27 8.70 -18.63
N THR A 166 -4.34 8.70 -17.84
CA THR A 166 -4.96 9.95 -17.33
C THR A 166 -4.73 10.21 -15.85
N THR A 167 -4.08 9.28 -15.14
CA THR A 167 -3.87 9.42 -13.68
C THR A 167 -2.44 9.85 -13.37
N ARG A 168 -2.23 10.47 -12.20
CA ARG A 168 -0.87 10.79 -11.69
C ARG A 168 -0.07 9.56 -11.25
N LEU A 169 -0.71 8.38 -11.21
CA LEU A 169 -0.09 7.12 -10.77
C LEU A 169 0.52 6.33 -11.93
N ASP A 170 0.06 6.58 -13.16
CA ASP A 170 0.55 5.95 -14.38
C ASP A 170 1.86 6.55 -14.92
#